data_AF-A0A085TTN4-F1
#
_entry.id   AF-A0A085TTN4-F1
#
_cell.length_a   1.000
_cell.length_b   1.000
_cell.length_c   1.000
_cell.angle_alpha   90.00
_cell.angle_beta   90.00
_cell.angle_gamma   90.00
#
_symmetry.space_group_name_H-M   'P 1'
#
loop_
_entity.id
_entity.type
_entity.pdbx_description
1 polymer ?
#
loop_
_entity_poly.entity_id
_entity_poly.type
_entity_poly.pdbx_seq_one_letter_code
_entity_poly.pdbx_strand_id
1 'polypeptide(L)'
;MQSETATEELVAVLRSEREAIRRADFGALATLVEQKRKAISDLDAKGAEVLRRIGQEAAANEHLLMAAMHGIRAAQGRLEAALSAARGFDAYDSGGNKQVIRSGGGRFERRA
;
A
#
# COMPACT_ATOMS: atom_id res chain seq x y z
N MET A 1 -35.83 -6.38 12.50
CA MET A 1 -35.19 -7.37 11.61
C MET A 1 -34.28 -6.69 10.57
N GLN A 2 -34.70 -5.62 9.87
CA GLN A 2 -33.83 -4.95 8.87
C GLN A 2 -32.52 -4.35 9.42
N SER A 3 -32.52 -3.79 10.64
CA SER A 3 -31.33 -3.18 11.25
C SER A 3 -30.20 -4.17 11.57
N GLU A 4 -30.56 -5.44 11.83
CA GLU A 4 -29.61 -6.51 12.15
C GLU A 4 -28.91 -6.99 10.87
N THR A 5 -29.66 -7.11 9.77
CA THR A 5 -29.12 -7.43 8.44
C THR A 5 -28.15 -6.37 7.93
N ALA A 6 -28.47 -5.08 8.06
CA ALA A 6 -27.58 -3.99 7.64
C ALA A 6 -26.25 -3.98 8.42
N THR A 7 -26.31 -4.34 9.72
CA THR A 7 -25.12 -4.47 10.57
C THR A 7 -24.22 -5.60 10.08
N GLU A 8 -24.80 -6.77 9.77
CA GLU A 8 -24.07 -7.93 9.25
C GLU A 8 -23.44 -7.66 7.89
N GLU A 9 -24.18 -6.98 7.00
CA GLU A 9 -23.69 -6.56 5.68
C GLU A 9 -22.47 -5.64 5.81
N LEU A 10 -22.52 -4.64 6.69
CA LEU A 10 -21.39 -3.75 6.92
C LEU A 10 -20.16 -4.50 7.44
N VAL A 11 -20.35 -5.44 8.37
CA VAL A 11 -19.26 -6.29 8.88
C VAL A 11 -18.67 -7.17 7.76
N ALA A 12 -19.51 -7.71 6.87
CA ALA A 12 -19.05 -8.49 5.73
C ALA A 12 -18.23 -7.65 4.74
N VAL A 13 -18.65 -6.40 4.48
CA VAL A 13 -17.90 -5.45 3.64
C VAL A 13 -16.55 -5.12 4.28
N LEU A 14 -16.49 -4.85 5.59
CA LEU A 14 -15.23 -4.59 6.30
C LEU A 14 -14.28 -5.81 6.28
N ARG A 15 -14.80 -7.03 6.34
CA ARG A 15 -13.98 -8.24 6.18
C ARG A 15 -13.43 -8.39 4.77
N SER A 16 -14.25 -8.08 3.76
CA SER A 16 -13.84 -8.11 2.36
C SER A 16 -12.77 -7.06 2.07
N GLU A 17 -12.91 -5.86 2.63
CA GLU A 17 -11.91 -4.79 2.57
C GLU A 17 -10.57 -5.25 3.16
N ARG A 18 -10.60 -5.91 4.32
CA ARG A 18 -9.39 -6.47 4.94
C ARG A 18 -8.67 -7.46 4.03
N GLU A 19 -9.40 -8.41 3.46
CA GLU A 19 -8.82 -9.42 2.57
C GLU A 19 -8.26 -8.80 1.29
N ALA A 20 -8.96 -7.83 0.70
CA ALA A 20 -8.49 -7.10 -0.47
C ALA A 20 -7.17 -6.35 -0.18
N ILE A 21 -7.07 -5.66 0.96
CA ILE A 21 -5.83 -4.98 1.37
C ILE A 21 -4.68 -6.00 1.54
N ARG A 22 -4.92 -7.14 2.21
CA ARG A 22 -3.88 -8.16 2.42
C ARG A 22 -3.38 -8.78 1.12
N ARG A 23 -4.27 -8.94 0.13
CA ARG A 23 -3.94 -9.46 -1.19
C ARG A 23 -3.40 -8.41 -2.15
N ALA A 24 -3.32 -7.14 -1.72
CA ALA A 24 -3.01 -5.99 -2.56
C ALA A 24 -3.94 -5.85 -3.78
N ASP A 25 -5.19 -6.30 -3.65
CA ASP A 25 -6.23 -6.14 -4.68
C ASP A 25 -6.91 -4.77 -4.53
N PHE A 26 -6.21 -3.73 -4.97
CA PHE A 26 -6.70 -2.36 -4.87
C PHE A 26 -7.85 -2.06 -5.86
N GLY A 27 -8.01 -2.89 -6.90
CA GLY A 27 -9.14 -2.79 -7.82
C GLY A 27 -10.45 -3.14 -7.13
N ALA A 28 -10.46 -4.20 -6.32
CA ALA A 28 -11.61 -4.57 -5.50
C ALA A 28 -11.96 -3.53 -4.42
N LEU A 29 -11.00 -2.73 -3.94
CA LEU A 29 -11.30 -1.67 -2.96
C LEU A 29 -12.24 -0.60 -3.50
N ALA A 30 -12.14 -0.26 -4.79
CA ALA A 30 -13.00 0.75 -5.40
C ALA A 30 -14.48 0.34 -5.37
N THR A 31 -14.78 -0.95 -5.60
CA THR A 31 -16.16 -1.45 -5.55
C THR A 31 -16.67 -1.59 -4.12
N LEU A 32 -15.79 -1.91 -3.17
CA LEU A 32 -16.12 -2.01 -1.75
C LEU A 32 -16.47 -0.67 -1.11
N VAL A 33 -15.93 0.46 -1.61
CA VAL A 33 -16.28 1.80 -1.13
C VAL A 33 -17.77 2.09 -1.30
N GLU A 34 -18.34 1.77 -2.46
CA GLU A 34 -19.76 2.00 -2.72
C GLU A 34 -20.65 1.09 -1.88
N GLN A 35 -20.27 -0.18 -1.70
CA GLN A 35 -20.97 -1.12 -0.83
C GLN A 35 -20.94 -0.65 0.63
N LYS A 36 -19.80 -0.13 1.09
CA LYS A 36 -19.62 0.42 2.45
C LYS A 36 -20.47 1.68 2.66
N ARG A 37 -20.52 2.59 1.69
CA ARG A 37 -21.39 3.79 1.74
C ARG A 37 -22.86 3.41 1.87
N LYS A 38 -23.32 2.46 1.05
CA LYS A 38 -24.70 1.97 1.10
C LYS A 38 -25.01 1.35 2.46
N ALA A 39 -24.17 0.42 2.93
CA ALA A 39 -24.36 -0.26 4.20
C ALA A 39 -24.35 0.71 5.40
N ILE A 40 -23.55 1.79 5.35
CA ILE A 40 -23.56 2.85 6.37
C ILE A 40 -24.86 3.67 6.30
N SER A 41 -25.36 3.98 5.11
CA SER A 41 -26.62 4.72 4.94
C SER A 41 -27.82 3.92 5.44
N ASP A 42 -27.79 2.60 5.27
CA ASP A 42 -28.85 1.68 5.68
C ASP A 42 -28.71 1.26 7.17
N LEU A 43 -27.64 1.71 7.85
CA LEU A 43 -27.33 1.34 9.22
C LEU A 43 -28.24 2.05 10.23
N ASP A 44 -29.30 1.37 10.67
CA ASP A 44 -30.07 1.74 11.88
C ASP A 44 -29.51 1.04 13.12
N ALA A 45 -28.23 1.30 13.46
CA ALA A 45 -27.57 0.65 14.57
C ALA A 45 -28.13 1.12 15.91
N LYS A 46 -28.90 0.24 16.58
CA LYS A 46 -29.36 0.43 17.96
C LYS A 46 -28.41 -0.30 18.91
N GLY A 47 -27.66 0.47 19.70
CA GLY A 47 -26.77 -0.05 20.74
C GLY A 47 -25.32 0.39 20.56
N ALA A 48 -24.79 1.06 21.59
CA ALA A 48 -23.43 1.59 21.59
C ALA A 48 -22.36 0.50 21.36
N GLU A 49 -22.63 -0.73 21.79
CA GLU A 49 -21.68 -1.84 21.68
C GLU A 49 -21.46 -2.29 20.22
N VAL A 50 -22.53 -2.32 19.43
CA VAL A 50 -22.47 -2.69 18.01
C VAL A 50 -21.68 -1.64 17.22
N LEU A 51 -21.98 -0.36 17.45
CA LEU A 51 -21.26 0.76 16.85
C LEU A 51 -19.78 0.75 17.24
N ARG A 52 -19.47 0.47 18.51
CA ARG A 52 -18.10 0.36 19.00
C ARG A 52 -17.33 -0.75 18.28
N ARG A 53 -17.95 -1.92 18.11
CA ARG A 53 -17.35 -3.04 17.38
C ARG A 53 -17.08 -2.70 15.90
N ILE A 54 -18.06 -2.11 15.20
CA ILE A 54 -17.88 -1.67 13.81
C ILE A 54 -16.73 -0.66 13.71
N GLY A 55 -16.69 0.31 14.63
CA GLY A 55 -15.62 1.32 14.68
C GLY A 55 -14.24 0.70 14.88
N GLN A 56 -14.11 -0.31 15.75
CA GLN A 56 -12.84 -1.04 15.95
C GLN A 56 -12.40 -1.79 14.69
N GLU A 57 -13.31 -2.48 14.01
CA GLU A 57 -12.99 -3.19 12.76
C GLU A 57 -12.59 -2.23 11.63
N ALA A 58 -13.26 -1.07 11.54
CA ALA A 58 -12.93 -0.03 10.58
C ALA A 58 -11.55 0.59 10.86
N ALA A 59 -11.23 0.90 12.12
CA ALA A 59 -9.94 1.44 12.52
C ALA A 59 -8.79 0.44 12.26
N ALA A 60 -9.03 -0.86 12.49
CA ALA A 60 -8.07 -1.90 12.15
C ALA A 60 -7.78 -1.96 10.64
N ASN A 61 -8.82 -1.81 9.81
CA ASN A 61 -8.65 -1.77 8.36
C ASN A 61 -7.91 -0.51 7.89
N GLU A 62 -8.21 0.65 8.47
CA GLU A 62 -7.49 1.90 8.20
C GLU A 62 -6.00 1.76 8.51
N HIS A 63 -5.66 1.23 9.69
CA HIS A 63 -4.28 0.99 10.06
C HIS A 63 -3.56 0.04 9.08
N LEU A 64 -4.25 -1.03 8.67
CA LEU A 64 -3.72 -1.98 7.70
C LEU A 64 -3.47 -1.34 6.33
N LEU A 65 -4.40 -0.52 5.84
CA LEU A 65 -4.25 0.20 4.58
C LEU A 65 -3.06 1.16 4.64
N MET A 66 -2.92 1.92 5.73
CA MET A 66 -1.80 2.83 5.93
C MET A 66 -0.46 2.09 5.95
N ALA A 67 -0.38 0.94 6.62
CA ALA A 67 0.79 0.08 6.61
C ALA A 67 1.12 -0.44 5.19
N ALA A 68 0.11 -0.88 4.44
CA ALA A 68 0.29 -1.32 3.05
C ALA A 68 0.82 -0.18 2.16
N MET A 69 0.26 1.03 2.27
CA MET A 69 0.73 2.21 1.53
C MET A 69 2.19 2.56 1.87
N HIS A 70 2.58 2.46 3.15
CA HIS A 70 3.98 2.67 3.54
C HIS A 70 4.89 1.61 2.92
N GLY A 71 4.49 0.34 2.94
CA GLY A 71 5.23 -0.76 2.32
C GLY A 71 5.44 -0.57 0.81
N ILE A 72 4.41 -0.11 0.09
CA ILE A 72 4.49 0.19 -1.35
C ILE A 72 5.51 1.29 -1.61
N ARG A 73 5.44 2.41 -0.87
CA ARG A 73 6.41 3.52 -1.02
C ARG A 73 7.83 3.06 -0.74
N ALA A 74 8.05 2.25 0.29
CA ALA A 74 9.36 1.70 0.59
C ALA A 74 9.87 0.78 -0.53
N ALA A 75 8.99 -0.04 -1.12
CA ALA A 75 9.34 -0.87 -2.27
C ALA A 75 9.71 -0.04 -3.52
N GLN A 76 8.96 1.02 -3.80
CA GLN A 76 9.26 1.96 -4.89
C GLN A 76 10.63 2.60 -4.70
N GLY A 77 10.95 3.11 -3.51
CA GLY A 77 12.26 3.69 -3.22
C GLY A 77 13.42 2.70 -3.40
N ARG A 78 13.23 1.43 -3.01
CA ARG A 78 14.24 0.38 -3.25
C ARG A 78 14.43 0.09 -4.74
N LEU A 79 13.36 0.07 -5.52
CA LEU A 79 13.43 -0.11 -6.96
C LEU A 79 14.16 1.06 -7.64
N GLU A 80 13.85 2.29 -7.26
CA GLU A 80 14.52 3.48 -7.79
C GLU A 80 16.01 3.50 -7.47
N ALA A 81 16.39 3.11 -6.24
CA ALA A 81 17.79 2.99 -5.84
C ALA A 81 18.52 1.93 -6.68
N ALA A 82 17.91 0.76 -6.89
CA ALA A 82 18.48 -0.30 -7.71
C ALA A 82 18.64 0.12 -9.19
N LEU A 83 17.63 0.77 -9.76
CA LEU A 83 17.69 1.31 -11.14
C LEU A 83 18.74 2.42 -11.27
N SER A 84 18.90 3.26 -10.26
CA SER A 84 19.89 4.33 -10.26
C SER A 84 21.32 3.79 -10.15
N ALA A 85 21.55 2.79 -9.29
CA ALA A 85 22.83 2.08 -9.22
C ALA A 85 23.18 1.39 -10.55
N ALA A 86 22.21 0.77 -11.21
CA ALA A 86 22.40 0.11 -12.51
C ALA A 86 22.73 1.10 -13.65
N ARG A 87 22.26 2.35 -13.57
CA ARG A 87 22.56 3.40 -14.57
C ARG A 87 23.99 3.95 -14.47
N GLY A 88 24.74 3.58 -13.42
CA GLY A 88 26.06 4.12 -13.14
C GLY A 88 26.01 5.45 -12.40
N PHE A 89 27.18 5.94 -12.00
CA PHE A 89 27.33 7.18 -11.23
C PHE A 89 28.31 8.12 -11.90
N ASP A 90 28.02 9.42 -11.83
CA ASP A 90 28.92 10.46 -12.33
C ASP A 90 30.00 10.73 -11.27
N ALA A 91 31.25 10.43 -11.60
CA ALA A 91 32.41 10.76 -10.78
C ALA A 91 33.18 11.93 -11.40
N TYR A 92 33.78 12.78 -10.58
CA TYR A 92 34.71 13.80 -11.05
C TYR A 92 36.13 13.21 -11.05
N ASP A 93 36.87 13.41 -12.13
CA ASP A 93 38.30 13.08 -12.17
C ASP A 93 39.12 14.05 -11.31
N SER A 94 40.40 13.76 -11.11
CA SER A 94 41.31 14.63 -10.34
C SER A 94 41.54 16.01 -10.98
N GLY A 95 41.08 16.22 -12.22
CA GLY A 95 41.08 17.50 -12.93
C GLY A 95 39.76 18.26 -12.86
N GLY A 96 38.74 17.71 -12.19
CA GLY A 96 37.41 18.33 -12.06
C GLY A 96 36.45 18.06 -13.22
N ASN A 97 36.79 17.19 -14.16
CA ASN A 97 35.90 16.84 -15.27
C ASN A 97 34.92 15.75 -14.87
N LYS A 98 33.67 15.87 -15.33
CA LYS A 98 32.60 14.89 -15.07
C LYS A 98 32.78 13.64 -15.94
N GLN A 99 33.02 12.48 -15.33
CA GLN A 99 33.05 11.16 -15.97
C GLN A 99 31.87 10.29 -15.53
N VAL A 100 31.19 9.66 -16.48
CA VAL A 100 30.12 8.70 -16.20
C VAL A 100 30.73 7.31 -15.99
N ILE A 101 30.69 6.79 -14.76
CA ILE A 101 31.10 5.42 -14.44
C ILE A 101 29.89 4.50 -14.56
N ARG A 102 29.76 3.79 -15.69
CA ARG A 102 28.69 2.80 -15.91
C ARG A 102 29.13 1.43 -15.40
N SER A 103 28.22 0.67 -14.77
CA SER A 103 28.53 -0.69 -14.27
C SER A 103 28.60 -1.77 -15.36
N GLY A 104 28.91 -1.41 -16.60
CA GLY A 104 28.90 -2.32 -17.75
C GLY A 104 30.25 -2.36 -18.47
N GLY A 105 31.01 -3.43 -18.27
CA GLY A 105 32.00 -3.91 -19.25
C GLY A 105 33.42 -3.33 -19.20
N GLY A 106 33.89 -2.82 -18.07
CA GLY A 106 35.29 -2.41 -17.93
C GLY A 106 36.23 -3.60 -17.79
N ARG A 107 36.91 -4.00 -18.87
CA ARG A 107 38.06 -4.91 -18.87
C ARG A 107 39.03 -4.47 -17.77
N PHE A 108 39.11 -5.23 -16.68
CA PHE A 108 40.11 -5.02 -15.64
C PHE A 108 41.50 -5.19 -16.25
N GLU A 109 42.22 -4.09 -16.49
CA GLU A 109 43.66 -4.15 -16.73
C GLU A 109 44.35 -4.53 -15.42
N ARG A 110 44.85 -5.77 -15.42
CA ARG A 110 45.66 -6.37 -14.37
C ARG A 110 47.06 -5.75 -14.48
N ARG A 111 47.40 -4.80 -13.61
CA ARG A 111 48.77 -4.26 -13.55
C ARG A 111 49.65 -5.24 -12.77
N ALA A 112 50.57 -5.87 -13.50
CA ALA A 112 51.75 -6.56 -12.96
C ALA A 112 52.82 -5.53 -12.58
#